data_AF-A0A9E6D3F9-F1
#
_entry.id   AF-A0A9E6D3F9-F1
#
_cell.length_a   1.000
_cell.length_b   1.000
_cell.length_c   1.000
_cell.angle_alpha   90.00
_cell.angle_beta   90.00
_cell.angle_gamma   90.00
#
_symmetry.space_group_name_H-M   'P 1'
#
loop_
_entity.id
_entity.type
_entity.pdbx_description
1 polymer ?
#
loop_
_entity_poly.entity_id
_entity_poly.type
_entity_poly.pdbx_seq_one_letter_code
_entity_poly.pdbx_strand_id
1 'polypeptide(L)'
;MARIKSGRKILIVDDESESAILRAVRRRLEEEGWEALVVQPEAGHSIGEEFEAAALWSIEEDRPDAVLLDVRFGEHRDDQFRGLNILGQVVERWPKLPILMFTQYTQGPDRETAVRGSLKWDAPVDFIDKLASPDEVVLRLRRLIGTSPESIPIGNKILVDVKTRLLYVGDGEDRAPVLDIQGMKFEIFRELAATWYRSPGELVPFSRLECYSDGEDPRASLRVRIREIKDAIGKAMNSRFGPSELILNVRDQGYRLVPPKS
;
A
#
# COMPACT_ATOMS: atom_id res chain seq x y z
N MET A 1 -3.46 22.42 -9.81
CA MET A 1 -3.35 21.40 -8.74
C MET A 1 -4.63 20.55 -8.72
N ALA A 2 -4.53 19.27 -9.05
CA ALA A 2 -5.44 18.22 -8.57
C ALA A 2 -4.66 16.91 -8.44
N ARG A 3 -4.24 16.54 -7.22
CA ARG A 3 -3.83 15.15 -6.96
C ARG A 3 -5.05 14.29 -7.24
N ILE A 4 -4.92 13.30 -8.13
CA ILE A 4 -5.97 12.31 -8.36
C ILE A 4 -6.16 11.58 -7.02
N LYS A 5 -7.21 11.93 -6.27
CA LYS A 5 -7.58 11.23 -5.04
C LYS A 5 -7.82 9.78 -5.45
N SER A 6 -7.08 8.84 -4.86
CA SER A 6 -7.36 7.41 -5.12
C SER A 6 -8.67 6.95 -4.48
N GLY A 7 -9.40 7.86 -3.82
CA GLY A 7 -10.75 7.65 -3.28
C GLY A 7 -10.82 6.66 -2.12
N ARG A 8 -9.69 6.13 -1.65
CA ARG A 8 -9.67 5.08 -0.64
C ARG A 8 -9.94 5.64 0.74
N LYS A 9 -10.76 4.94 1.50
CA LYS A 9 -11.12 5.26 2.88
C LYS A 9 -10.39 4.33 3.84
N ILE A 10 -9.63 4.91 4.76
CA ILE A 10 -8.95 4.18 5.84
C ILE A 10 -9.64 4.55 7.15
N LEU A 11 -10.26 3.58 7.80
CA LEU A 11 -10.84 3.77 9.13
C LEU A 11 -9.76 3.60 10.19
N ILE A 12 -9.63 4.57 11.09
CA ILE A 12 -8.69 4.59 12.21
C ILE A 12 -9.49 4.41 13.49
N VAL A 13 -9.18 3.36 14.23
CA VAL A 13 -9.80 3.02 15.51
C VAL A 13 -8.72 2.99 16.57
N ASP A 14 -8.54 4.12 17.26
CA ASP A 14 -7.52 4.33 18.28
C ASP A 14 -8.01 5.46 19.20
N ASP A 15 -7.98 5.26 20.51
CA ASP A 15 -8.42 6.25 21.50
C ASP A 15 -7.43 7.42 21.65
N GLU A 16 -6.19 7.24 21.20
CA GLU A 16 -5.16 8.27 21.09
C GLU A 16 -5.12 8.93 19.70
N SER A 17 -6.28 9.08 19.04
CA SER A 17 -6.39 9.64 17.69
C SER A 17 -5.79 11.05 17.51
N GLU A 18 -5.67 11.81 18.59
CA GLU A 18 -5.05 13.14 18.63
C GLU A 18 -3.54 13.12 18.92
N SER A 19 -2.94 11.94 19.07
CA SER A 19 -1.50 11.78 19.27
C SER A 19 -0.69 12.32 18.07
N ALA A 20 0.54 12.76 18.34
CA ALA A 20 1.45 13.22 17.29
C ALA A 20 1.75 12.13 16.26
N ILE A 21 1.78 10.87 16.70
CA ILE A 21 1.99 9.69 15.85
C ILE A 21 0.84 9.56 14.85
N LEU A 22 -0.42 9.52 15.32
CA LEU A 22 -1.56 9.35 14.42
C LEU A 22 -1.81 10.57 13.55
N ARG A 23 -1.53 11.79 14.02
CA ARG A 23 -1.56 12.98 13.15
C ARG A 23 -0.54 12.88 12.01
N ALA A 24 0.66 12.36 12.27
CA ALA A 24 1.66 12.14 11.24
C ALA A 24 1.24 11.04 10.24
N VAL A 25 0.63 9.94 10.73
CA VAL A 25 0.05 8.89 9.88
C VAL A 25 -1.07 9.44 9.00
N ARG A 26 -2.03 10.18 9.57
CA ARG A 26 -3.15 10.80 8.84
C ARG A 26 -2.65 11.71 7.73
N ARG A 27 -1.72 12.62 8.03
CA ARG A 27 -1.10 13.49 7.02
C ARG A 27 -0.45 12.69 5.90
N ARG A 28 0.23 11.58 6.23
CA ARG A 28 0.88 10.74 5.22
C ARG A 28 -0.11 9.96 4.37
N LEU A 29 -1.24 9.51 4.92
CA LEU A 29 -2.37 8.92 4.18
C LEU A 29 -3.00 9.95 3.23
N GLU A 30 -3.17 11.19 3.66
CA GLU A 30 -3.67 12.29 2.82
C GLU A 30 -2.69 12.64 1.70
N GLU A 31 -1.38 12.61 1.97
CA GLU A 31 -0.34 12.77 0.94
C GLU A 31 -0.38 11.65 -0.10
N GLU A 32 -0.79 10.45 0.30
CA GLU A 32 -1.08 9.31 -0.58
C GLU A 32 -2.35 9.50 -1.42
N GLY A 33 -3.21 10.46 -1.04
CA GLY A 33 -4.52 10.68 -1.65
C GLY A 33 -5.61 9.77 -1.10
N TRP A 34 -5.42 9.23 0.10
CA TRP A 34 -6.43 8.45 0.84
C TRP A 34 -7.13 9.33 1.88
N GLU A 35 -8.38 9.02 2.18
CA GLU A 35 -9.19 9.65 3.21
C GLU A 35 -9.06 8.88 4.53
N ALA A 36 -8.70 9.58 5.61
CA ALA A 36 -8.60 9.00 6.94
C ALA A 36 -9.84 9.34 7.76
N LEU A 37 -10.64 8.32 8.09
CA LEU A 37 -11.84 8.42 8.94
C LEU A 37 -11.46 7.99 10.36
N VAL A 38 -11.70 8.83 11.35
CA VAL A 38 -11.37 8.51 12.74
C VAL A 38 -12.65 8.16 13.48
N VAL A 39 -12.67 6.99 14.12
CA VAL A 39 -13.80 6.58 14.97
C VAL A 39 -13.81 7.45 16.23
N GLN A 40 -14.94 8.09 16.49
CA GLN A 40 -15.19 8.85 17.70
C GLN A 40 -16.46 8.30 18.37
N PRO A 41 -16.35 7.56 19.47
CA PRO A 41 -17.52 7.10 20.21
C PRO A 41 -18.30 8.25 20.84
N GLU A 42 -19.61 8.06 21.02
CA GLU A 42 -20.45 8.95 21.82
C GLU A 42 -20.24 8.66 23.31
N ALA A 43 -20.05 9.70 24.14
CA ALA A 43 -19.71 9.54 25.55
C ALA A 43 -20.89 9.03 26.41
N GLY A 44 -20.75 7.85 27.05
CA GLY A 44 -21.75 7.30 27.97
C GLY A 44 -21.44 5.98 28.73
N HIS A 45 -20.41 5.23 28.36
CA HIS A 45 -20.05 3.86 28.78
C HIS A 45 -18.50 3.70 28.93
N SER A 46 -18.01 2.45 29.09
CA SER A 46 -16.56 2.18 29.13
C SER A 46 -15.94 2.40 27.74
N ILE A 47 -14.78 3.06 27.71
CA ILE A 47 -14.09 3.48 26.48
C ILE A 47 -14.01 2.33 25.46
N GLY A 48 -13.61 1.13 25.89
CA GLY A 48 -13.45 -0.02 25.00
C GLY A 48 -14.75 -0.51 24.33
N GLU A 49 -15.88 -0.52 25.04
CA GLU A 49 -17.16 -1.01 24.50
C GLU A 49 -17.78 -0.02 23.51
N GLU A 50 -17.61 1.27 23.77
CA GLU A 50 -18.04 2.30 22.83
C GLU A 50 -17.21 2.28 21.55
N PHE A 51 -15.89 2.12 21.65
CA PHE A 51 -15.03 1.99 20.48
C PHE A 51 -15.36 0.76 19.65
N GLU A 52 -15.70 -0.37 20.29
CA GLU A 52 -16.14 -1.57 19.58
C GLU A 52 -17.45 -1.32 18.80
N ALA A 53 -18.47 -0.76 19.44
CA ALA A 53 -19.73 -0.46 18.77
C ALA A 53 -19.57 0.57 17.65
N ALA A 54 -18.84 1.65 17.91
CA ALA A 54 -18.60 2.72 16.95
C ALA A 54 -17.76 2.24 15.76
N ALA A 55 -16.76 1.37 15.98
CA ALA A 55 -15.96 0.78 14.91
C ALA A 55 -16.81 -0.10 13.99
N LEU A 56 -17.62 -1.00 14.56
CA LEU A 56 -18.48 -1.88 13.76
C LEU A 56 -19.51 -1.09 12.94
N TRP A 57 -20.13 -0.07 13.55
CA TRP A 57 -21.06 0.81 12.85
C TRP A 57 -20.37 1.59 11.72
N SER A 58 -19.19 2.17 11.97
CA SER A 58 -18.44 2.92 10.95
C SER A 58 -17.98 2.02 9.79
N ILE A 59 -17.61 0.76 10.05
CA ILE A 59 -17.28 -0.19 8.98
C ILE A 59 -18.51 -0.46 8.09
N GLU A 60 -19.68 -0.61 8.69
CA GLU A 60 -20.93 -0.88 7.97
C GLU A 60 -21.39 0.31 7.12
N GLU A 61 -21.34 1.52 7.68
CA GLU A 61 -21.81 2.76 7.05
C GLU A 61 -20.81 3.28 6.01
N ASP A 62 -19.55 3.45 6.38
CA ASP A 62 -18.55 4.12 5.54
C ASP A 62 -17.89 3.22 4.51
N ARG A 63 -17.96 1.89 4.74
CA ARG A 63 -17.34 0.83 3.92
C ARG A 63 -15.87 1.12 3.58
N PRO A 64 -14.98 1.16 4.58
CA PRO A 64 -13.58 1.48 4.37
C PRO A 64 -12.86 0.41 3.53
N ASP A 65 -11.80 0.81 2.84
CA ASP A 65 -10.91 -0.10 2.09
C ASP A 65 -9.93 -0.83 3.00
N ALA A 66 -9.63 -0.28 4.19
CA ALA A 66 -8.86 -0.92 5.23
C ALA A 66 -9.10 -0.27 6.60
N VAL A 67 -8.74 -0.98 7.66
CA VAL A 67 -8.82 -0.50 9.04
C VAL A 67 -7.43 -0.46 9.67
N LEU A 68 -7.05 0.67 10.26
CA LEU A 68 -5.93 0.79 11.19
C LEU A 68 -6.49 0.71 12.62
N LEU A 69 -6.22 -0.39 13.31
CA LEU A 69 -6.85 -0.72 14.59
C LEU A 69 -5.81 -0.80 15.70
N ASP A 70 -5.94 0.02 16.75
CA ASP A 70 -5.13 -0.15 17.95
C ASP A 70 -5.49 -1.47 18.65
N VAL A 71 -4.48 -2.08 19.26
CA VAL A 71 -4.67 -3.27 20.09
C VAL A 71 -5.25 -2.89 21.46
N ARG A 72 -4.84 -1.74 22.00
CA ARG A 72 -5.17 -1.32 23.36
C ARG A 72 -6.17 -0.16 23.32
N PHE A 73 -7.15 -0.18 24.22
CA PHE A 73 -8.03 0.95 24.45
C PHE A 73 -8.07 1.24 25.95
N GLY A 74 -7.96 2.50 26.33
CA GLY A 74 -7.97 2.93 27.72
C GLY A 74 -6.76 2.45 28.56
N GLU A 75 -6.70 2.91 29.81
CA GLU A 75 -5.61 2.58 30.73
C GLU A 75 -5.91 1.34 31.61
N HIS A 76 -7.17 0.92 31.68
CA HIS A 76 -7.62 -0.18 32.55
C HIS A 76 -7.28 -1.56 32.00
N ARG A 77 -6.88 -2.48 32.89
CA ARG A 77 -6.49 -3.86 32.52
C ARG A 77 -7.56 -4.61 31.73
N ASP A 78 -8.83 -4.35 32.00
CA ASP A 78 -9.96 -5.02 31.34
C ASP A 78 -10.17 -4.53 29.89
N ASP A 79 -9.63 -3.36 29.54
CA ASP A 79 -9.76 -2.76 28.20
C ASP A 79 -8.49 -2.90 27.33
N GLN A 80 -7.38 -3.36 27.93
CA GLN A 80 -6.06 -3.48 27.28
C GLN A 80 -6.00 -4.38 26.03
N PHE A 81 -7.03 -5.19 25.76
CA PHE A 81 -7.07 -6.07 24.58
C PHE A 81 -8.37 -5.96 23.78
N ARG A 82 -9.15 -4.89 23.97
CA ARG A 82 -10.41 -4.68 23.25
C ARG A 82 -10.22 -4.64 21.74
N GLY A 83 -9.07 -4.17 21.24
CA GLY A 83 -8.73 -4.22 19.83
C GLY A 83 -8.70 -5.64 19.24
N LEU A 84 -8.36 -6.66 20.03
CA LEU A 84 -8.41 -8.06 19.59
C LEU A 84 -9.85 -8.58 19.51
N ASN A 85 -10.75 -8.11 20.38
CA ASN A 85 -12.17 -8.45 20.30
C ASN A 85 -12.81 -7.83 19.06
N ILE A 86 -12.53 -6.55 18.79
CA ILE A 86 -12.95 -5.85 17.57
C ILE A 86 -12.45 -6.62 16.34
N LEU A 87 -11.16 -6.99 16.31
CA LEU A 87 -10.59 -7.80 15.23
C LEU A 87 -11.36 -9.10 15.01
N GLY A 88 -11.68 -9.83 16.08
CA GLY A 88 -12.46 -11.07 16.01
C GLY A 88 -13.82 -10.87 15.35
N GLN A 89 -14.57 -9.86 15.78
CA GLN A 89 -15.88 -9.53 15.20
C GLN A 89 -15.78 -9.10 13.73
N VAL A 90 -14.78 -8.28 13.39
CA VAL A 90 -14.60 -7.78 12.02
C VAL A 90 -14.22 -8.92 11.08
N VAL A 91 -13.32 -9.82 11.47
CA VAL A 91 -12.92 -10.97 10.64
C VAL A 91 -14.09 -11.93 10.41
N GLU A 92 -14.99 -12.08 11.38
CA GLU A 92 -16.18 -12.93 11.23
C GLU A 92 -17.21 -12.31 10.26
N ARG A 93 -17.47 -11.00 10.37
CA ARG A 93 -18.49 -10.31 9.56
C ARG A 93 -18.00 -9.85 8.19
N TRP A 94 -16.73 -9.43 8.10
CA TRP A 94 -16.08 -8.93 6.89
C TRP A 94 -14.71 -9.61 6.68
N PRO A 95 -14.69 -10.91 6.32
CA PRO A 95 -13.46 -11.71 6.26
C PRO A 95 -12.43 -11.26 5.22
N LYS A 96 -12.81 -10.36 4.31
CA LYS A 96 -11.93 -9.80 3.27
C LYS A 96 -11.47 -8.37 3.56
N LEU A 97 -11.97 -7.73 4.62
CA LEU A 97 -11.58 -6.37 4.97
C LEU A 97 -10.14 -6.38 5.48
N PRO A 98 -9.21 -5.63 4.87
CA PRO A 98 -7.84 -5.56 5.32
C PRO A 98 -7.70 -4.80 6.65
N ILE A 99 -6.97 -5.39 7.61
CA ILE A 99 -6.79 -4.81 8.96
C ILE A 99 -5.30 -4.74 9.28
N LEU A 100 -4.82 -3.52 9.54
CA LEU A 100 -3.49 -3.27 10.07
C LEU A 100 -3.58 -2.99 11.57
N MET A 101 -3.08 -3.91 12.36
CA MET A 101 -3.07 -3.79 13.82
C MET A 101 -1.88 -2.93 14.28
N PHE A 102 -2.17 -1.81 14.93
CA PHE A 102 -1.23 -0.80 15.42
C PHE A 102 -0.90 -1.08 16.89
N THR A 103 0.38 -1.24 17.28
CA THR A 103 0.72 -1.56 18.68
C THR A 103 2.11 -1.10 19.11
N GLN A 104 2.34 -0.83 20.38
CA GLN A 104 3.69 -0.52 20.90
C GLN A 104 4.49 -1.76 21.31
N TYR A 105 3.93 -2.98 21.23
CA TYR A 105 4.60 -4.21 21.68
C TYR A 105 4.97 -5.13 20.52
N THR A 106 6.23 -5.13 20.13
CA THR A 106 6.79 -6.04 19.11
C THR A 106 7.20 -7.43 19.65
N GLN A 107 7.10 -7.70 20.96
CA GLN A 107 7.57 -8.94 21.57
C GLN A 107 6.65 -9.41 22.72
N GLY A 108 5.96 -10.54 22.56
CA GLY A 108 5.22 -11.22 23.64
C GLY A 108 4.51 -12.51 23.17
N PRO A 109 4.64 -13.64 23.89
CA PRO A 109 4.10 -14.96 23.49
C PRO A 109 2.57 -15.03 23.39
N ASP A 110 1.85 -14.12 24.07
CA ASP A 110 0.38 -14.09 24.06
C ASP A 110 -0.20 -13.53 22.75
N ARG A 111 0.56 -12.70 22.02
CA ARG A 111 0.10 -12.02 20.79
C ARG A 111 0.00 -12.99 19.62
N GLU A 112 1.04 -13.78 19.38
CA GLU A 112 1.06 -14.73 18.26
C GLU A 112 0.05 -15.87 18.46
N THR A 113 -0.18 -16.26 19.72
CA THR A 113 -1.11 -17.35 20.07
C THR A 113 -2.57 -16.90 19.99
N ALA A 114 -2.91 -15.69 20.46
CA ALA A 114 -4.26 -15.13 20.34
C ALA A 114 -4.64 -14.86 18.88
N VAL A 115 -3.71 -14.26 18.11
CA VAL A 115 -3.91 -13.90 16.71
C VAL A 115 -3.98 -15.13 15.80
N ARG A 116 -3.05 -16.11 15.95
CA ARG A 116 -3.11 -17.36 15.17
C ARG A 116 -4.29 -18.25 15.58
N GLY A 117 -4.76 -18.17 16.82
CA GLY A 117 -5.96 -18.85 17.29
C GLY A 117 -7.26 -18.28 16.68
N SER A 118 -7.31 -16.97 16.44
CA SER A 118 -8.42 -16.27 15.78
C SER A 118 -8.40 -16.32 14.25
N LEU A 119 -7.21 -16.46 13.63
CA LEU A 119 -7.02 -16.62 12.18
C LEU A 119 -7.34 -18.06 11.71
N LYS A 120 -8.52 -18.57 12.06
CA LYS A 120 -9.11 -19.73 11.36
C LYS A 120 -9.41 -19.42 9.88
N TRP A 121 -9.33 -18.15 9.51
CA TRP A 121 -9.72 -17.59 8.23
C TRP A 121 -8.49 -16.97 7.55
N ASP A 122 -8.39 -17.10 6.24
CA ASP A 122 -7.36 -16.49 5.36
C ASP A 122 -7.55 -14.96 5.26
N ALA A 123 -7.76 -14.30 6.41
CA ALA A 123 -8.12 -12.91 6.53
C ALA A 123 -6.87 -12.02 6.37
N PRO A 124 -6.97 -10.90 5.63
CA PRO A 124 -5.85 -9.99 5.36
C PRO A 124 -5.54 -9.12 6.60
N VAL A 125 -4.83 -9.70 7.58
CA VAL A 125 -4.42 -9.03 8.82
C VAL A 125 -2.89 -8.95 8.90
N ASP A 126 -2.35 -7.75 9.14
CA ASP A 126 -0.92 -7.53 9.41
C ASP A 126 -0.76 -6.70 10.69
N PHE A 127 0.46 -6.64 11.20
CA PHE A 127 0.82 -6.00 12.45
C PHE A 127 1.96 -5.02 12.25
N ILE A 128 1.86 -3.85 12.87
CA ILE A 128 2.92 -2.83 12.83
C ILE A 128 3.12 -2.19 14.20
N ASP A 129 4.36 -1.81 14.47
CA ASP A 129 4.72 -1.09 15.69
C ASP A 129 4.24 0.37 15.62
N LYS A 130 3.74 0.96 16.73
CA LYS A 130 3.32 2.38 16.78
C LYS A 130 4.50 3.33 16.56
N LEU A 131 5.72 2.88 16.83
CA LEU A 131 6.95 3.63 16.55
C LEU A 131 7.41 3.51 15.09
N ALA A 132 6.72 2.72 14.26
CA ALA A 132 7.03 2.66 12.84
C ALA A 132 6.79 4.01 12.17
N SER A 133 7.56 4.29 11.11
CA SER A 133 7.38 5.52 10.35
C SER A 133 6.01 5.54 9.66
N PRO A 134 5.41 6.72 9.44
CA PRO A 134 4.20 6.85 8.63
C PRO A 134 4.30 6.21 7.24
N ASP A 135 5.50 6.23 6.64
CA ASP A 135 5.76 5.56 5.36
C ASP A 135 5.61 4.03 5.45
N GLU A 136 6.09 3.40 6.53
CA GLU A 136 5.91 1.95 6.73
C GLU A 136 4.43 1.61 6.96
N VAL A 137 3.67 2.44 7.68
CA VAL A 137 2.22 2.26 7.86
C VAL A 137 1.51 2.24 6.50
N VAL A 138 1.76 3.25 5.66
CA VAL A 138 1.18 3.30 4.31
C VAL A 138 1.62 2.10 3.48
N LEU A 139 2.88 1.72 3.57
CA LEU A 139 3.40 0.55 2.85
C LEU A 139 2.67 -0.74 3.22
N ARG A 140 2.46 -0.97 4.51
CA ARG A 140 1.76 -2.14 5.04
C ARG A 140 0.30 -2.17 4.61
N LEU A 141 -0.38 -1.03 4.68
CA LEU A 141 -1.75 -0.89 4.16
C LEU A 141 -1.82 -1.16 2.65
N ARG A 142 -0.86 -0.67 1.85
CA ARG A 142 -0.82 -0.95 0.40
C ARG A 142 -0.71 -2.45 0.11
N ARG A 143 0.08 -3.19 0.91
CA ARG A 143 0.22 -4.65 0.77
C ARG A 143 -1.08 -5.36 1.13
N LEU A 144 -1.69 -4.97 2.25
CA LEU A 144 -2.93 -5.54 2.78
C LEU A 144 -4.12 -5.33 1.84
N ILE A 145 -4.28 -4.12 1.30
CA ILE A 145 -5.35 -3.80 0.34
C ILE A 145 -5.19 -4.60 -0.98
N GLY A 146 -3.96 -5.02 -1.32
CA GLY A 146 -3.66 -5.93 -2.42
C GLY A 146 -3.89 -5.37 -3.84
N THR A 147 -4.64 -4.28 -3.99
CA THR A 147 -4.93 -3.63 -5.28
C THR A 147 -4.05 -2.41 -5.51
N SER A 148 -3.37 -2.37 -6.66
CA SER A 148 -2.67 -1.16 -7.08
C SER A 148 -3.67 -0.04 -7.36
N PRO A 149 -3.39 1.23 -6.99
CA PRO A 149 -4.26 2.36 -7.30
C PRO A 149 -4.47 2.51 -8.82
N GLU A 150 -5.51 3.26 -9.21
CA GLU A 150 -5.74 3.64 -10.61
C GLU A 150 -4.56 4.41 -11.21
N SER A 151 -3.76 5.08 -10.39
CA SER A 151 -2.52 5.74 -10.79
C SER A 151 -1.39 5.49 -9.79
N ILE A 152 -0.20 5.10 -10.28
CA ILE A 152 0.97 4.76 -9.47
C ILE A 152 2.07 5.82 -9.70
N PRO A 153 2.36 6.70 -8.73
CA PRO A 153 3.49 7.62 -8.81
C PRO A 153 4.81 6.89 -8.51
N ILE A 154 5.79 7.00 -9.40
CA ILE A 154 7.14 6.43 -9.22
C ILE A 154 8.12 7.59 -8.98
N GLY A 155 8.43 7.85 -7.72
CA GLY A 155 9.13 9.07 -7.32
C GLY A 155 8.33 10.32 -7.71
N ASN A 156 9.03 11.39 -8.07
CA ASN A 156 8.37 12.67 -8.39
C ASN A 156 8.07 12.85 -9.88
N LYS A 157 8.83 12.16 -10.75
CA LYS A 157 8.90 12.43 -12.18
C LYS A 157 8.08 11.49 -13.06
N ILE A 158 7.59 10.36 -12.55
CA ILE A 158 6.91 9.34 -13.35
C ILE A 158 5.54 9.04 -12.72
N LEU A 159 4.51 8.92 -13.55
CA LEU A 159 3.18 8.47 -13.16
C LEU A 159 2.70 7.40 -14.13
N VAL A 160 2.29 6.25 -13.61
CA VAL A 160 1.64 5.19 -14.39
C VAL A 160 0.14 5.29 -14.17
N ASP A 161 -0.62 5.66 -15.19
CA ASP A 161 -2.08 5.64 -15.14
C ASP A 161 -2.58 4.28 -15.66
N VAL A 162 -3.09 3.46 -14.74
CA VAL A 162 -3.55 2.10 -14.99
C VAL A 162 -4.86 2.11 -15.79
N LYS A 163 -5.71 3.12 -15.59
CA LYS A 163 -7.03 3.23 -16.22
C LYS A 163 -6.90 3.61 -17.69
N THR A 164 -6.14 4.66 -17.97
CA THR A 164 -5.91 5.13 -19.35
C THR A 164 -4.80 4.35 -20.06
N ARG A 165 -4.05 3.52 -19.32
CA ARG A 165 -2.93 2.71 -19.80
C ARG A 165 -1.81 3.56 -20.41
N LEU A 166 -1.56 4.72 -19.81
CA LEU A 166 -0.55 5.69 -20.23
C LEU A 166 0.48 5.90 -19.15
N LEU A 167 1.72 6.13 -19.59
CA LEU A 167 2.82 6.54 -18.73
C LEU A 167 3.09 8.02 -18.95
N TYR A 168 3.18 8.78 -17.87
CA TYR A 168 3.49 10.19 -17.91
C TYR A 168 4.84 10.46 -17.26
N VAL A 169 5.57 11.42 -17.83
CA VAL A 169 6.87 11.89 -17.34
C VAL A 169 6.82 13.40 -17.18
N GLY A 170 7.36 13.89 -16.06
CA GLY A 170 7.44 15.31 -15.73
C GLY A 170 7.03 15.58 -14.30
N ASP A 171 7.14 16.84 -13.91
CA ASP A 171 6.86 17.30 -12.55
C ASP A 171 5.42 17.84 -12.47
N GLY A 172 4.66 17.33 -11.49
CA GLY A 172 3.32 17.84 -11.19
C GLY A 172 2.37 17.82 -12.40
N GLU A 173 1.93 19.01 -12.82
CA GLU A 173 0.96 19.22 -13.90
C GLU A 173 1.58 19.31 -15.30
N ASP A 174 2.90 19.50 -15.39
CA ASP A 174 3.65 19.58 -16.67
C ASP A 174 4.02 18.19 -17.21
N ARG A 175 3.26 17.18 -16.81
CA ARG A 175 3.49 15.78 -17.17
C ARG A 175 3.08 15.52 -18.61
N ALA A 176 4.03 15.09 -19.43
CA ALA A 176 3.81 14.70 -20.81
C ALA A 176 3.64 13.16 -20.92
N PRO A 177 2.70 12.67 -21.75
CA PRO A 177 2.55 11.25 -21.99
C PRO A 177 3.73 10.71 -22.83
N VAL A 178 4.28 9.57 -22.42
CA VAL A 178 5.31 8.83 -23.16
C VAL A 178 4.63 7.84 -24.10
N LEU A 179 4.23 8.33 -25.26
CA LEU A 179 3.46 7.56 -26.25
C LEU A 179 4.20 6.33 -26.80
N ASP A 180 5.52 6.31 -26.69
CA ASP A 180 6.34 5.16 -27.07
C ASP A 180 6.13 3.95 -26.13
N ILE A 181 5.51 4.12 -24.96
CA ILE A 181 5.23 3.05 -24.00
C ILE A 181 3.77 2.64 -24.10
N GLN A 182 3.51 1.68 -25.00
CA GLN A 182 2.19 1.09 -25.24
C GLN A 182 2.30 -0.44 -25.34
N GLY A 183 1.14 -1.11 -25.32
CA GLY A 183 1.06 -2.56 -25.45
C GLY A 183 1.88 -3.30 -24.38
N MET A 184 2.71 -4.26 -24.80
CA MET A 184 3.53 -5.08 -23.90
C MET A 184 4.51 -4.24 -23.06
N LYS A 185 5.05 -3.14 -23.61
CA LYS A 185 5.95 -2.25 -22.87
C LYS A 185 5.25 -1.63 -21.66
N PHE A 186 3.98 -1.24 -21.84
CA PHE A 186 3.17 -0.74 -20.74
C PHE A 186 2.88 -1.83 -19.71
N GLU A 187 2.52 -3.04 -20.14
CA GLU A 187 2.25 -4.14 -19.19
C GLU A 187 3.46 -4.51 -18.34
N ILE A 188 4.63 -4.62 -18.96
CA ILE A 188 5.89 -4.89 -18.26
C ILE A 188 6.16 -3.80 -17.22
N PHE A 189 6.04 -2.52 -17.60
CA PHE A 189 6.29 -1.42 -16.68
C PHE A 189 5.22 -1.30 -15.59
N ARG A 190 3.95 -1.58 -15.90
CA ARG A 190 2.84 -1.63 -14.94
C ARG A 190 3.07 -2.68 -13.88
N GLU A 191 3.50 -3.88 -14.25
CA GLU A 191 3.79 -4.96 -13.30
C GLU A 191 4.97 -4.61 -12.38
N LEU A 192 6.04 -4.02 -12.95
CA LEU A 192 7.16 -3.47 -12.18
C LEU A 192 6.73 -2.37 -11.21
N ALA A 193 5.90 -1.43 -11.68
CA ALA A 193 5.36 -0.32 -10.89
C ALA A 193 4.43 -0.80 -9.77
N ALA A 194 3.54 -1.75 -10.06
CA ALA A 194 2.61 -2.34 -9.11
C ALA A 194 3.35 -3.12 -8.00
N THR A 195 4.39 -3.85 -8.36
CA THR A 195 5.23 -4.58 -7.41
C THR A 195 6.05 -3.63 -6.55
N TRP A 196 6.70 -2.63 -7.14
CA TRP A 196 7.40 -1.60 -6.38
C TRP A 196 6.49 -0.80 -5.45
N TYR A 197 5.27 -0.47 -5.90
CA TYR A 197 4.30 0.28 -5.11
C TYR A 197 3.89 -0.47 -3.83
N ARG A 198 3.66 -1.78 -3.97
CA ARG A 198 3.36 -2.68 -2.84
C ARG A 198 4.57 -2.89 -1.94
N SER A 199 5.78 -2.89 -2.49
CA SER A 199 7.01 -3.11 -1.74
C SER A 199 8.20 -2.47 -2.44
N PRO A 200 8.63 -1.27 -1.98
CA PRO A 200 9.83 -0.64 -2.49
C PRO A 200 11.02 -1.57 -2.35
N GLY A 201 11.60 -1.94 -3.49
CA GLY A 201 12.72 -2.86 -3.52
C GLY A 201 12.37 -4.32 -3.84
N GLU A 202 11.08 -4.66 -3.96
CA GLU A 202 10.65 -5.99 -4.40
C GLU A 202 10.97 -6.23 -5.87
N LEU A 203 11.34 -7.47 -6.15
CA LEU A 203 11.70 -7.98 -7.46
C LEU A 203 10.49 -8.62 -8.13
N VAL A 204 10.27 -8.30 -9.40
CA VAL A 204 9.38 -9.09 -10.25
C VAL A 204 10.18 -10.24 -10.88
N PRO A 205 9.82 -11.50 -10.63
CA PRO A 205 10.55 -12.64 -11.16
C PRO A 205 10.44 -12.73 -12.68
N PHE A 206 11.46 -13.26 -13.34
CA PHE A 206 11.46 -13.41 -14.80
C PHE A 206 10.23 -14.15 -15.33
N SER A 207 9.83 -15.24 -14.67
CA SER A 207 8.65 -16.04 -15.06
C SER A 207 7.36 -15.21 -15.16
N ARG A 208 7.25 -14.16 -14.36
CA ARG A 208 6.10 -13.25 -14.36
C ARG A 208 6.17 -12.16 -15.43
N LEU A 209 7.37 -11.86 -15.94
CA LEU A 209 7.55 -10.86 -17.00
C LEU A 209 7.66 -11.49 -18.40
N GLU A 210 8.14 -12.72 -18.46
CA GLU A 210 8.27 -13.50 -19.70
C GLU A 210 6.90 -13.80 -20.32
N CYS A 211 5.80 -13.82 -19.55
CA CYS A 211 4.44 -13.93 -20.09
C CYS A 211 4.03 -12.73 -20.96
N TYR A 212 4.73 -11.60 -20.85
CA TYR A 212 4.58 -10.42 -21.70
C TYR A 212 5.63 -10.37 -22.81
N SER A 213 6.23 -11.51 -23.18
CA SER A 213 7.26 -11.61 -24.20
C SER A 213 6.97 -12.79 -25.14
N ASP A 214 6.99 -12.52 -26.45
CA ASP A 214 6.79 -13.55 -27.48
C ASP A 214 8.14 -14.00 -28.08
N GLY A 215 8.17 -15.23 -28.63
CA GLY A 215 9.29 -15.77 -29.41
C GLY A 215 9.93 -17.04 -28.82
N GLU A 216 10.94 -17.57 -29.53
CA GLU A 216 11.70 -18.78 -29.13
C GLU A 216 12.58 -18.56 -27.88
N ASP A 217 13.02 -17.32 -27.63
CA ASP A 217 13.71 -16.90 -26.39
C ASP A 217 12.97 -15.70 -25.75
N PRO A 218 11.96 -15.95 -24.91
CA PRO A 218 11.22 -14.91 -24.19
C PRO A 218 12.12 -14.01 -23.34
N ARG A 219 13.24 -14.54 -22.84
CA ARG A 219 14.16 -13.80 -21.97
C ARG A 219 15.00 -12.80 -22.76
N ALA A 220 15.42 -13.14 -23.97
CA ALA A 220 16.06 -12.18 -24.88
C ALA A 220 15.09 -11.08 -25.30
N SER A 221 13.86 -11.44 -25.66
CA SER A 221 12.78 -10.50 -26.02
C SER A 221 12.50 -9.51 -24.88
N LEU A 222 12.37 -10.02 -23.65
CA LEU A 222 12.19 -9.20 -22.46
C LEU A 222 13.34 -8.21 -22.25
N ARG A 223 14.61 -8.63 -22.41
CA ARG A 223 15.77 -7.72 -22.28
C ARG A 223 15.70 -6.55 -23.28
N VAL A 224 15.25 -6.80 -24.50
CA VAL A 224 15.07 -5.75 -25.52
C VAL A 224 13.96 -4.79 -25.08
N ARG A 225 12.81 -5.29 -24.64
CA ARG A 225 11.70 -4.44 -24.16
C ARG A 225 12.09 -3.59 -22.95
N ILE A 226 12.83 -4.14 -21.99
CA ILE A 226 13.34 -3.37 -20.85
C ILE A 226 14.24 -2.21 -21.31
N ARG A 227 15.11 -2.45 -22.31
CA ARG A 227 15.94 -1.38 -22.89
C ARG A 227 15.10 -0.31 -23.56
N GLU A 228 14.15 -0.70 -24.40
CA GLU A 228 13.25 0.23 -25.09
C GLU A 228 12.44 1.10 -24.11
N ILE A 229 11.97 0.51 -22.99
CA ILE A 229 11.27 1.24 -21.94
C ILE A 229 12.20 2.29 -21.30
N LYS A 230 13.43 1.89 -20.94
CA LYS A 230 14.41 2.81 -20.36
C LYS A 230 14.76 3.94 -21.32
N ASP A 231 14.94 3.64 -22.60
CA ASP A 231 15.27 4.64 -23.62
C ASP A 231 14.11 5.62 -23.83
N ALA A 232 12.86 5.13 -23.88
CA ALA A 232 11.67 5.98 -24.03
C ALA A 232 11.46 6.92 -22.84
N ILE A 233 11.53 6.41 -21.60
CA ILE A 233 11.42 7.24 -20.39
C ILE A 233 12.60 8.20 -20.29
N GLY A 234 13.82 7.72 -20.58
CA GLY A 234 15.03 8.55 -20.57
C GLY A 234 14.92 9.72 -21.54
N LYS A 235 14.52 9.45 -22.79
CA LYS A 235 14.27 10.49 -23.81
C LYS A 235 13.23 11.50 -23.35
N ALA A 236 12.12 11.06 -22.77
CA ALA A 236 11.09 11.94 -22.23
C ALA A 236 11.58 12.80 -21.05
N MET A 237 12.52 12.27 -20.25
CA MET A 237 13.16 12.96 -19.13
C MET A 237 14.39 13.79 -19.52
N ASN A 238 14.76 13.83 -20.80
CA ASN A 238 16.03 14.37 -21.28
C ASN A 238 17.24 13.80 -20.51
N SER A 239 17.22 12.50 -20.22
CA SER A 239 18.23 11.76 -19.46
C SER A 239 18.55 10.41 -20.13
N ARG A 240 19.60 9.74 -19.68
CA ARG A 240 19.93 8.37 -20.09
C ARG A 240 20.13 7.50 -18.86
N PHE A 241 19.37 6.41 -18.76
CA PHE A 241 19.46 5.50 -17.64
C PHE A 241 20.55 4.45 -17.85
N GLY A 242 21.52 4.43 -16.95
CA GLY A 242 22.55 3.41 -16.87
C GLY A 242 22.00 2.04 -16.41
N PRO A 243 22.84 0.99 -16.38
CA PRO A 243 22.41 -0.38 -16.01
C PRO A 243 21.78 -0.50 -14.62
N SER A 244 22.17 0.36 -13.69
CA SER A 244 21.72 0.39 -12.29
C SER A 244 20.59 1.40 -12.02
N GLU A 245 20.01 1.98 -13.06
CA GLU A 245 19.00 3.04 -12.94
C GLU A 245 17.66 2.64 -13.54
N LEU A 246 16.58 3.14 -12.94
CA LEU A 246 15.17 2.91 -13.26
C LEU A 246 14.71 1.46 -13.17
N ILE A 247 15.20 0.58 -14.04
CA ILE A 247 14.93 -0.85 -14.04
C ILE A 247 16.25 -1.59 -13.93
N LEU A 248 16.44 -2.28 -12.80
CA LEU A 248 17.65 -2.99 -12.43
C LEU A 248 17.46 -4.48 -12.71
N ASN A 249 18.41 -5.08 -13.42
CA ASN A 249 18.50 -6.53 -13.51
C ASN A 249 19.07 -7.09 -12.21
N VAL A 250 18.36 -8.03 -11.59
CA VAL A 250 18.88 -8.85 -10.50
C VAL A 250 19.18 -10.22 -11.07
N ARG A 251 20.48 -10.53 -11.12
CA ARG A 251 21.01 -11.69 -11.81
C ARG A 251 20.24 -12.97 -11.49
N ASP A 252 19.80 -13.65 -12.53
CA ASP A 252 19.09 -14.93 -12.50
C ASP A 252 17.76 -14.94 -11.71
N GLN A 253 17.28 -13.79 -11.22
CA GLN A 253 16.05 -13.67 -10.45
C GLN A 253 14.95 -12.91 -11.20
N GLY A 254 15.27 -11.75 -11.78
CA GLY A 254 14.26 -10.89 -12.39
C GLY A 254 14.67 -9.43 -12.50
N TYR A 255 13.68 -8.54 -12.44
CA TYR A 255 13.88 -7.10 -12.50
C TYR A 255 13.29 -6.40 -11.29
N ARG A 256 13.88 -5.26 -10.94
CA ARG A 256 13.43 -4.40 -9.86
C ARG A 256 13.34 -2.95 -10.33
N LEU A 257 12.24 -2.28 -9.99
CA LEU A 257 12.07 -0.86 -10.27
C LEU A 257 12.70 -0.03 -9.14
N VAL A 258 13.40 1.03 -9.52
CA VAL A 258 13.94 2.03 -8.61
C VAL A 258 13.56 3.41 -9.15
N PRO A 259 12.98 4.31 -8.34
CA PRO A 259 12.64 5.66 -8.80
C PRO A 259 13.86 6.40 -9.35
N PRO A 260 13.72 7.18 -10.43
CA PRO A 260 14.81 8.00 -10.94
C PRO A 260 15.23 9.03 -9.89
N LYS A 261 16.53 9.29 -9.77
CA LYS A 261 17.05 10.36 -8.92
C LYS A 261 16.58 11.71 -9.47
N SER A 262 16.26 12.63 -8.56
CA SER A 262 15.86 14.00 -8.92
C SER A 262 17.01 14.75 -9.55
#